data_AF-A0A8T4J6D8-F1
#
_entry.id   AF-A0A8T4J6D8-F1
#
_cell.length_a   1.000
_cell.length_b   1.000
_cell.length_c   1.000
_cell.angle_alpha   90.00
_cell.angle_beta   90.00
_cell.angle_gamma   90.00
#
_symmetry.space_group_name_H-M   'P 1'
#
loop_
_entity.id
_entity.type
_entity.pdbx_description
1 polymer ?
#
loop_
_entity_poly.entity_id
_entity_poly.type
_entity_poly.pdbx_seq_one_letter_code
_entity_poly.pdbx_strand_id
1 'polypeptide(L)' 'MARERSHLSASRTALRAMREDVEALDIRDVTANWVNAQILERQIGDRIKALADLSDTPLFFGRLDYLHAPGAEEAEG' A
#
# COMPACT_ATOMS: atom_id res chain seq x y z
N MET A 1 18.15 -16.36 0.26
CA MET A 1 18.14 -15.43 -0.88
C MET A 1 16.97 -15.65 -1.85
N ALA A 2 16.58 -16.88 -2.21
CA ALA A 2 15.45 -17.11 -3.12
C ALA A 2 14.08 -16.69 -2.53
N ARG A 3 13.87 -16.93 -1.22
CA ARG A 3 12.61 -16.56 -0.54
C ARG A 3 12.43 -15.05 -0.48
N GLU A 4 13.48 -14.32 -0.13
CA GLU A 4 13.46 -12.85 -0.01
C GLU A 4 13.21 -12.20 -1.37
N ARG A 5 13.85 -12.71 -2.44
CA ARG A 5 13.60 -12.26 -3.82
C ARG A 5 12.17 -12.56 -4.28
N SER A 6 11.66 -13.75 -3.98
CA SER A 6 10.28 -14.13 -4.30
C SER A 6 9.27 -13.24 -3.57
N HIS A 7 9.53 -12.93 -2.29
CA HIS A 7 8.69 -12.03 -1.51
C HIS A 7 8.70 -10.62 -2.09
N LEU A 8 9.88 -10.04 -2.38
CA LEU A 8 9.99 -8.74 -3.01
C LEU A 8 9.26 -8.67 -4.36
N SER A 9 9.39 -9.70 -5.20
CA SER A 9 8.68 -9.77 -6.48
C SER A 9 7.16 -9.79 -6.28
N ALA A 10 6.65 -10.64 -5.39
CA ALA A 10 5.23 -10.75 -5.11
C ALA A 10 4.66 -9.44 -4.54
N SER A 11 5.38 -8.79 -3.63
CA SER A 11 4.97 -7.50 -3.05
C SER A 11 4.94 -6.39 -4.09
N ARG A 12 5.90 -6.33 -5.02
CA ARG A 12 5.87 -5.35 -6.13
C ARG A 12 4.72 -5.60 -7.09
N THR A 13 4.42 -6.87 -7.41
CA THR A 13 3.23 -7.21 -8.21
C THR A 13 1.95 -6.76 -7.51
N ALA A 14 1.82 -7.00 -6.21
CA ALA A 14 0.66 -6.55 -5.43
C ALA A 14 0.55 -5.02 -5.40
N LEU A 15 1.66 -4.30 -5.26
CA LEU A 15 1.69 -2.84 -5.26
C LEU A 15 1.16 -2.26 -6.58
N ARG A 16 1.55 -2.86 -7.72
CA ARG A 16 1.03 -2.48 -9.05
C ARG A 16 -0.46 -2.75 -9.20
N ALA A 17 -0.92 -3.93 -8.79
CA ALA A 17 -2.34 -4.26 -8.82
C ALA A 17 -3.18 -3.27 -7.99
N MET A 18 -2.74 -2.95 -6.76
CA MET A 18 -3.42 -1.96 -5.93
C MET A 18 -3.48 -0.57 -6.59
N ARG A 19 -2.43 -0.19 -7.33
CA ARG A 19 -2.42 1.08 -8.07
C ARG A 19 -3.40 1.06 -9.23
N GLU A 20 -3.41 0.00 -10.02
CA GLU A 20 -4.33 -0.21 -11.13
C GLU A 20 -5.79 -0.18 -10.65
N ASP A 21 -6.09 -0.83 -9.53
CA ASP A 21 -7.44 -0.81 -8.92
C ASP A 21 -7.87 0.61 -8.54
N VAL A 22 -6.96 1.40 -7.98
CA VAL A 22 -7.26 2.79 -7.59
C VAL A 22 -7.39 3.71 -8.81
N GLU A 23 -6.58 3.49 -9.84
CA GLU A 23 -6.70 4.22 -11.12
C GLU A 23 -7.99 3.86 -11.88
N ALA A 24 -8.53 2.67 -11.67
CA ALA A 24 -9.79 2.21 -12.24
C ALA A 24 -11.04 2.68 -11.47
N LEU A 25 -10.88 3.28 -10.28
CA LEU A 25 -12.01 3.81 -9.51
C LEU A 25 -12.70 4.95 -10.27
N ASP A 26 -13.90 4.68 -10.76
CA ASP A 26 -14.76 5.67 -11.38
C ASP A 26 -15.58 6.42 -10.34
N ILE A 27 -15.18 7.66 -10.04
CA ILE A 27 -15.84 8.53 -9.06
C ILE A 27 -16.89 9.46 -9.69
N ARG A 28 -17.30 9.23 -10.95
CA ARG A 28 -18.33 10.06 -11.61
C ARG A 28 -19.70 9.99 -10.93
N ASP A 29 -19.95 9.03 -10.04
CA ASP A 29 -21.23 8.80 -9.37
C ASP A 29 -21.40 9.55 -8.02
N VAL A 30 -20.38 10.29 -7.53
CA VAL A 30 -20.47 11.07 -6.27
C VAL A 30 -20.93 12.52 -6.45
N THR A 31 -21.50 12.85 -7.61
CA THR A 31 -21.89 14.22 -8.02
C THR A 31 -22.97 14.89 -7.17
N ALA A 32 -23.59 14.18 -6.21
CA ALA A 32 -24.59 14.76 -5.30
C ALA A 32 -24.00 15.74 -4.25
N ASN A 33 -22.69 15.74 -4.00
CA ASN A 33 -22.04 16.70 -3.11
C ASN A 33 -20.64 17.09 -3.63
N TRP A 34 -20.54 18.26 -4.27
CA TRP A 34 -19.31 18.77 -4.88
C TRP A 34 -18.12 18.90 -3.90
N VAL A 35 -18.37 19.12 -2.60
CA VAL A 35 -17.31 19.15 -1.57
C VAL A 35 -16.72 17.76 -1.36
N ASN A 36 -17.56 16.72 -1.35
CA ASN A 36 -17.10 15.33 -1.23
C ASN A 36 -16.29 14.90 -2.45
N ALA A 37 -16.65 15.38 -3.64
CA ALA A 37 -15.90 15.09 -4.87
C ALA A 37 -14.44 15.57 -4.78
N GLN A 38 -14.20 16.80 -4.33
CA GLN A 38 -12.83 17.32 -4.21
C GLN A 38 -11.98 16.60 -3.15
N ILE A 39 -12.59 16.24 -2.02
CA ILE A 39 -11.90 15.46 -0.98
C ILE A 39 -11.54 14.07 -1.51
N LEU A 40 -12.46 13.43 -2.22
CA LEU A 40 -12.26 12.10 -2.78
C LEU A 40 -11.19 12.09 -3.88
N GLU A 41 -11.20 13.08 -4.78
CA GLU A 41 -10.16 13.27 -5.80
C GLU A 41 -8.77 13.40 -5.17
N ARG A 42 -8.66 14.21 -4.10
CA ARG A 42 -7.39 14.38 -3.38
C ARG A 42 -6.94 13.07 -2.73
N GLN A 43 -7.84 12.35 -2.06
CA GLN A 43 -7.51 11.08 -1.41
C GLN A 43 -7.07 10.01 -2.41
N ILE A 44 -7.73 9.93 -3.57
CA ILE A 44 -7.32 9.02 -4.66
C ILE A 44 -5.93 9.41 -5.18
N GLY A 45 -5.69 10.70 -5.42
CA GLY A 45 -4.39 11.19 -5.86
C GLY A 45 -3.27 10.86 -4.87
N ASP A 46 -3.51 11.05 -3.57
CA ASP A 46 -2.55 10.72 -2.52
C ASP A 46 -2.34 9.20 -2.39
N ARG A 47 -3.38 8.40 -2.59
CA ARG A 47 -3.29 6.94 -2.61
C ARG A 47 -2.46 6.43 -3.80
N ILE A 48 -2.64 6.97 -4.99
CA ILE A 48 -1.84 6.63 -6.18
C ILE A 48 -0.36 6.95 -5.93
N LYS A 49 -0.06 8.14 -5.38
CA LYS A 49 1.31 8.53 -5.03
C LYS A 49 1.93 7.56 -4.02
N ALA A 50 1.19 7.19 -2.99
CA ALA A 50 1.66 6.24 -1.98
C ALA A 50 1.88 4.82 -2.55
N LEU A 51 1.17 4.46 -3.61
CA LEU A 51 1.30 3.17 -4.31
C LEU A 51 2.32 3.20 -5.46
N ALA A 52 3.01 4.31 -5.69
CA ALA A 52 4.00 4.41 -6.74
C ALA A 52 5.16 3.42 -6.48
N ASP A 53 5.34 2.46 -7.37
CA ASP A 53 6.49 1.54 -7.37
C ASP A 53 7.76 2.29 -7.81
N LEU A 54 8.50 2.82 -6.85
CA LEU A 54 9.78 3.48 -7.09
C LEU A 54 10.88 2.41 -7.12
N SER A 55 11.34 2.07 -8.33
CA SER A 55 12.30 0.97 -8.56
C SER A 55 13.61 1.15 -7.78
N ASP A 56 14.04 2.40 -7.59
CA ASP A 56 15.28 2.77 -6.89
C ASP A 56 15.09 2.93 -5.37
N THR A 57 13.86 2.85 -4.87
CA THR A 57 13.56 2.91 -3.44
C THR A 57 13.33 1.50 -2.90
N PRO A 58 13.97 1.11 -1.79
CA PRO A 58 13.71 -0.19 -1.17
C PRO A 58 12.28 -0.24 -0.63
N LEU A 59 11.53 -1.28 -1.01
CA LEU A 59 10.19 -1.52 -0.47
C LEU A 59 10.21 -2.01 0.99
N PHE A 60 11.31 -2.68 1.37
CA PHE A 60 11.54 -3.20 2.71
C PHE A 60 12.93 -2.81 3.18
N PHE A 61 13.07 -2.50 4.48
CA PHE A 61 14.36 -2.16 5.09
C PHE A 61 15.14 -3.37 5.63
N GLY A 62 14.58 -4.58 5.52
CA GLY A 62 15.18 -5.81 6.01
C GLY A 62 14.13 -6.80 6.52
N ARG A 63 14.59 -7.95 7.02
CA ARG A 63 13.77 -8.95 7.69
C ARG A 63 14.17 -9.01 9.16
N LEU A 64 13.18 -8.98 10.05
CA LEU A 64 13.39 -9.16 11.47
C LEU A 64 13.07 -10.61 11.82
N ASP A 65 14.06 -11.32 12.36
CA ASP A 65 13.92 -12.68 12.84
C ASP A 65 13.73 -12.62 14.36
N TYR A 66 12.53 -12.95 14.83
CA TYR A 66 12.22 -12.98 16.25
C TYR A 66 12.23 -14.43 16.76
N LEU A 67 12.77 -14.65 17.96
CA LEU A 67 12.72 -15.95 18.65
C LEU A 67 11.30 -16.27 19.15
N HIS A 68 10.49 -15.24 19.40
CA HIS A 68 9.07 -15.33 19.76
C HIS A 68 8.27 -14.33 18.90
N ALA A 69 7.03 -14.66 18.53
CA ALA A 69 6.23 -13.75 17.71
C ALA A 69 6.06 -12.40 18.44
N PRO A 70 6.37 -11.26 17.78
CA PRO A 70 6.14 -9.96 18.39
C PRO A 70 4.65 -9.79 18.70
N GLY A 71 4.35 -9.45 19.96
CA GLY A 71 2.97 -9.38 20.49
C GLY A 71 2.44 -10.66 21.16
N ALA A 72 3.28 -11.69 21.34
CA ALA A 72 2.92 -12.88 22.13
C ALA A 72 3.09 -12.69 23.65
N GLU A 73 3.83 -11.68 24.08
CA GLU A 73 3.86 -11.20 25.47
C GLU A 73 3.10 -9.88 25.49
N GLU A 74 2.06 -9.83 26.32
CA GLU A 74 0.98 -8.86 26.32
C GLU A 74 1.44 -7.40 26.45
N ALA A 75 0.57 -6.53 25.96
CA ALA A 75 0.40 -5.19 26.52
C ALA A 75 0.18 -5.30 28.04
N GLU A 76 1.25 -5.26 28.82
CA GLU A 76 1.19 -4.96 30.25
C GLU A 76 2.02 -3.70 30.54
N GLY A 77 1.31 -2.62 30.90
CA GLY A 77 1.87 -1.45 31.60
C GLY A 77 2.10 -0.21 30.77
#